data_AF-A0A8E2DZM9-F1
#
_entry.id   AF-A0A8E2DZM9-F1
#
_cell.length_a   1.000
_cell.length_b   1.000
_cell.length_c   1.000
_cell.angle_alpha   90.00
_cell.angle_beta   90.00
_cell.angle_gamma   90.00
#
_symmetry.space_group_name_H-M   'P 1'
#
loop_
_entity.id
_entity.type
_entity.pdbx_description
1 polymer ?
#
loop_
_entity_poly.entity_id
_entity_poly.type
_entity_poly.pdbx_seq_one_letter_code
_entity_poly.pdbx_strand_id
1 'polypeptide(L)'
;MGLNIFFMGITGYLGGSLFARLHPDQNHHISALVRSQEKADWLRAHGIRPVLGDLSATDLIEEEALKADVFINTADSDHLPSAKAAVLGLKKRYEKTGQKSLYLHTSGTGILIEKSDGTSSPKVWLDTDTSALNAIPETALHRKTDMWLLDNSSNVDLCMVCPPSIYGRGVGEPALSNIYSVQIPFIIAHAVRNGRTQQIGPGKNVSSQIHVADLVQLYLKLLRIYLEGGDLPTGYLFPVPENGGEHVMGDLVNAIARELKKQGILETDEVVTVEATDAELKRVFTTVAGKYLVGSNCRARGPKALSTGWAATEKEDIYSTIPHAVKEISQAVRDGTKSHVEEAKVEEAKAEEAKVEEAKAEEAKVEEAKAEEAKVEGAKVEEAKIEEVKIEEAEIEEGKIEEAKLGEAKIEEAKSEEAKSEEGQE
;
A
#
# COMPACT_ATOMS: atom_id res chain seq x y z
N MET A 1 -26.81 15.50 14.30
CA MET A 1 -25.99 16.72 14.23
C MET A 1 -25.03 16.55 13.08
N GLY A 2 -24.71 17.64 12.39
CA GLY A 2 -23.64 17.61 11.38
C GLY A 2 -22.28 17.39 12.03
N LEU A 3 -21.41 16.64 11.35
CA LEU A 3 -20.03 16.41 11.78
C LEU A 3 -19.09 17.14 10.84
N ASN A 4 -17.98 17.65 11.37
CA ASN A 4 -16.83 18.07 10.59
C ASN A 4 -15.95 16.86 10.32
N ILE A 5 -15.85 16.47 9.04
CA ILE A 5 -15.08 15.30 8.61
C ILE A 5 -13.88 15.78 7.80
N PHE A 6 -12.68 15.44 8.22
CA PHE A 6 -11.48 15.63 7.41
C PHE A 6 -11.05 14.29 6.79
N PHE A 7 -10.94 14.26 5.47
CA PHE A 7 -10.80 13.03 4.69
C PHE A 7 -9.51 13.05 3.84
N MET A 8 -8.58 12.17 4.17
CA MET A 8 -7.41 11.85 3.34
C MET A 8 -7.67 10.61 2.50
N GLY A 9 -7.40 10.72 1.19
CA GLY A 9 -7.59 9.60 0.25
C GLY A 9 -9.00 9.51 -0.34
N ILE A 10 -9.77 10.60 -0.29
CA ILE A 10 -11.16 10.66 -0.78
C ILE A 10 -11.33 10.25 -2.26
N THR A 11 -10.30 10.42 -3.09
CA THR A 11 -10.29 9.99 -4.49
C THR A 11 -9.55 8.66 -4.68
N GLY A 12 -9.38 7.86 -3.63
CA GLY A 12 -8.77 6.52 -3.72
C GLY A 12 -9.79 5.45 -4.11
N TYR A 13 -9.34 4.19 -4.14
CA TYR A 13 -10.23 3.04 -4.34
C TYR A 13 -11.24 2.88 -3.20
N LEU A 14 -10.74 2.70 -1.98
CA LEU A 14 -11.57 2.61 -0.78
C LEU A 14 -12.21 3.97 -0.47
N GLY A 15 -11.40 5.04 -0.42
CA GLY A 15 -11.89 6.37 -0.04
C GLY A 15 -12.96 6.92 -0.99
N GLY A 16 -12.82 6.71 -2.31
CA GLY A 16 -13.85 7.10 -3.28
C GLY A 16 -15.14 6.29 -3.12
N SER A 17 -15.01 4.99 -2.85
CA SER A 17 -16.18 4.14 -2.59
C SER A 17 -16.89 4.50 -1.28
N LEU A 18 -16.14 4.87 -0.24
CA LEU A 18 -16.68 5.37 1.02
C LEU A 18 -17.36 6.73 0.83
N PHE A 19 -16.70 7.65 0.12
CA PHE A 19 -17.25 8.96 -0.19
C PHE A 19 -18.58 8.86 -0.95
N ALA A 20 -18.67 8.01 -1.97
CA ALA A 20 -19.90 7.80 -2.72
C ALA A 20 -21.09 7.37 -1.84
N ARG A 21 -20.84 6.72 -0.70
CA ARG A 21 -21.88 6.31 0.26
C ARG A 21 -22.12 7.33 1.38
N LEU A 22 -21.10 8.09 1.76
CA LEU A 22 -21.19 9.11 2.80
C LEU A 22 -21.80 10.43 2.27
N HIS A 23 -21.45 10.82 1.05
CA HIS A 23 -21.80 12.12 0.47
C HIS A 23 -23.31 12.40 0.38
N PRO A 24 -24.21 11.44 0.13
CA PRO A 24 -25.64 11.71 0.13
C PRO A 24 -26.18 12.31 1.44
N ASP A 25 -25.51 12.08 2.58
CA ASP A 25 -25.83 12.76 3.83
C ASP A 25 -25.21 14.16 3.88
N GLN A 26 -26.01 15.15 3.48
CA GLN A 26 -25.62 16.56 3.43
C GLN A 26 -25.54 17.23 4.81
N ASN A 27 -25.78 16.50 5.91
CA ASN A 27 -25.61 17.05 7.25
C ASN A 27 -24.13 17.21 7.63
N HIS A 28 -23.22 16.47 7.00
CA HIS A 28 -21.80 16.52 7.32
C HIS A 28 -21.05 17.58 6.52
N HIS A 29 -20.12 18.28 7.18
CA HIS A 29 -19.19 19.21 6.55
C HIS A 29 -17.89 18.47 6.26
N ILE A 30 -17.64 18.18 4.99
CA ILE A 30 -16.46 17.43 4.56
C ILE A 30 -15.39 18.39 4.03
N SER A 31 -14.18 18.28 4.57
CA SER A 31 -12.97 18.76 3.91
C SER A 31 -12.09 17.59 3.50
N ALA A 32 -11.36 17.71 2.39
CA ALA A 32 -10.57 16.60 1.89
C ALA A 32 -9.23 17.05 1.30
N LEU A 33 -8.17 16.31 1.68
CA LEU A 33 -6.82 16.54 1.20
C LEU A 33 -6.65 15.97 -0.21
N VAL A 34 -6.26 16.83 -1.15
CA VAL A 34 -5.98 16.45 -2.55
C VAL A 34 -4.74 17.15 -3.07
N ARG A 35 -3.97 16.44 -3.91
CA ARG A 35 -2.70 16.94 -4.46
C ARG A 35 -2.85 17.79 -5.72
N SER A 36 -3.92 17.58 -6.50
CA SER A 36 -4.11 18.24 -7.79
C SER A 36 -5.25 19.23 -7.77
N GLN A 37 -5.10 20.30 -8.56
CA GLN A 37 -6.14 21.31 -8.73
C GLN A 37 -7.40 20.72 -9.37
N GLU A 38 -7.26 19.80 -10.33
CA GLU A 38 -8.38 19.08 -10.96
C GLU A 38 -9.27 18.39 -9.92
N LYS A 39 -8.68 17.65 -8.98
CA LYS A 39 -9.41 16.99 -7.89
C LYS A 39 -10.04 18.02 -6.96
N ALA A 40 -9.35 19.13 -6.69
CA ALA A 40 -9.88 20.20 -5.87
C ALA A 40 -11.11 20.86 -6.51
N ASP A 41 -11.09 21.10 -7.82
CA ASP A 41 -12.20 21.68 -8.56
C ASP A 41 -13.41 20.74 -8.61
N TRP A 42 -13.17 19.45 -8.82
CA TRP A 42 -14.22 18.44 -8.73
C TRP A 42 -14.85 18.40 -7.33
N LEU A 43 -14.05 18.45 -6.26
CA LEU A 43 -14.56 18.49 -4.88
C LEU A 43 -15.44 19.73 -4.63
N ARG A 44 -15.01 20.92 -5.08
CA ARG A 44 -15.81 22.15 -4.96
C ARG A 44 -17.15 22.03 -5.68
N ALA A 45 -17.16 21.45 -6.88
CA ALA A 45 -18.38 21.23 -7.66
C ALA A 45 -19.38 20.31 -6.94
N HIS A 46 -18.90 19.46 -6.02
CA HIS A 46 -19.70 18.56 -5.20
C HIS A 46 -19.91 19.08 -3.77
N GLY A 47 -19.70 20.38 -3.51
CA GLY A 47 -19.94 20.97 -2.20
C GLY A 47 -18.96 20.53 -1.10
N ILE A 48 -17.83 19.94 -1.48
CA ILE A 48 -16.76 19.53 -0.57
C ILE A 48 -15.68 20.60 -0.55
N ARG A 49 -15.13 20.92 0.63
CA ARG A 49 -14.02 21.87 0.73
C ARG A 49 -12.70 21.17 0.44
N PRO A 50 -12.01 21.46 -0.68
CA PRO A 50 -10.69 20.90 -0.90
C PRO A 50 -9.65 21.56 0.02
N VAL A 51 -8.70 20.76 0.46
CA VAL A 51 -7.46 21.17 1.11
C VAL A 51 -6.35 20.76 0.15
N LEU A 52 -5.72 21.74 -0.51
CA LEU A 52 -4.69 21.48 -1.51
C LEU A 52 -3.35 21.21 -0.81
N GLY A 53 -2.83 20.00 -0.94
CA GLY A 53 -1.60 19.56 -0.29
C GLY A 53 -1.37 18.06 -0.47
N ASP A 54 -0.16 17.60 -0.15
CA ASP A 54 0.18 16.18 -0.07
C ASP A 54 0.30 15.72 1.38
N LEU A 55 0.71 14.46 1.57
CA LEU A 55 0.84 13.86 2.90
C LEU A 55 1.95 14.50 3.74
N SER A 56 2.90 15.18 3.10
CA SER A 56 4.01 15.89 3.75
C SER A 56 3.62 17.28 4.23
N ALA A 57 2.44 17.79 3.87
CA ALA A 57 1.88 19.04 4.38
C ALA A 57 1.37 18.88 5.83
N THR A 58 2.26 18.51 6.75
CA THR A 58 1.93 18.14 8.14
C THR A 58 1.25 19.27 8.90
N ASP A 59 1.64 20.52 8.67
CA ASP A 59 1.01 21.68 9.34
C ASP A 59 -0.45 21.83 8.91
N LEU A 60 -0.74 21.68 7.62
CA LEU A 60 -2.12 21.70 7.10
C LEU A 60 -2.95 20.53 7.65
N ILE A 61 -2.37 19.32 7.68
CA ILE A 61 -3.06 18.13 8.20
C ILE A 61 -3.40 18.32 9.68
N GLU A 62 -2.47 18.84 10.47
CA GLU A 62 -2.69 19.10 11.89
C GLU A 62 -3.77 20.16 12.12
N GLU A 63 -3.73 21.26 11.37
CA GLU A 63 -4.75 22.33 11.44
C GLU A 63 -6.15 21.84 11.08
N GLU A 64 -6.27 20.99 10.07
CA GLU A 64 -7.53 20.42 9.63
C GLU A 64 -8.04 19.34 10.60
N ALA A 65 -7.15 18.49 11.11
CA ALA A 65 -7.48 17.52 12.16
C ALA A 65 -7.99 18.20 13.43
N LEU A 66 -7.42 19.33 13.83
CA LEU A 66 -7.89 20.12 14.99
C LEU A 66 -9.37 20.53 14.90
N LYS A 67 -9.90 20.67 13.68
CA LYS A 67 -11.29 21.08 13.43
C LYS A 67 -12.24 19.88 13.29
N ALA A 68 -11.70 18.66 13.18
CA ALA A 68 -12.45 17.48 12.75
C ALA A 68 -13.05 16.71 13.94
N ASP A 69 -14.35 16.45 13.86
CA ASP A 69 -15.02 15.47 14.72
C ASP A 69 -14.67 14.03 14.30
N VAL A 70 -14.48 13.84 12.98
CA VAL A 70 -14.04 12.57 12.39
C VAL A 70 -12.88 12.81 11.44
N PHE A 71 -11.81 12.05 11.62
CA PHE A 71 -10.67 11.99 10.72
C PHE A 71 -10.65 10.63 10.02
N ILE A 72 -10.60 10.63 8.70
CA ILE A 72 -10.58 9.41 7.88
C ILE A 72 -9.28 9.38 7.08
N ASN A 73 -8.44 8.38 7.34
CA ASN A 73 -7.28 8.09 6.51
C ASN A 73 -7.51 6.81 5.70
N THR A 74 -7.68 6.98 4.38
CA THR A 74 -7.61 5.90 3.39
C THR A 74 -6.55 6.22 2.32
N ALA A 75 -5.61 7.13 2.60
CA ALA A 75 -4.62 7.59 1.63
C ALA A 75 -3.38 6.70 1.63
N ASP A 76 -2.79 6.53 2.81
CA ASP A 76 -1.54 5.79 3.00
C ASP A 76 -1.43 5.40 4.49
N SER A 77 -1.25 4.12 4.78
CA SER A 77 -1.09 3.59 6.14
C SER A 77 0.31 3.82 6.70
N ASP A 78 1.30 4.01 5.83
CA ASP A 78 2.73 3.92 6.17
C ASP A 78 3.37 5.30 6.26
N HIS A 79 2.66 6.35 5.82
CA HIS A 79 3.12 7.74 5.93
C HIS A 79 3.04 8.30 7.37
N LEU A 80 4.00 7.88 8.20
CA LEU A 80 4.12 8.25 9.62
C LEU A 80 4.04 9.76 9.90
N PRO A 81 4.67 10.68 9.14
CA PRO A 81 4.55 12.11 9.41
C PRO A 81 3.10 12.63 9.37
N SER A 82 2.30 12.14 8.43
CA SER A 82 0.88 12.53 8.33
C SER A 82 0.04 11.96 9.47
N ALA A 83 0.32 10.71 9.89
CA ALA A 83 -0.33 10.08 11.02
C ALA A 83 -0.02 10.84 12.33
N LYS A 84 1.22 11.31 12.49
CA LYS A 84 1.63 12.17 13.62
C LYS A 84 0.87 13.49 13.63
N ALA A 85 0.85 14.20 12.51
CA ALA A 85 0.12 15.46 12.36
C ALA A 85 -1.37 15.32 12.69
N ALA A 86 -2.01 14.25 12.19
CA ALA A 86 -3.39 13.95 12.50
C ALA A 86 -3.62 13.82 14.02
N VAL A 87 -2.87 12.95 14.70
CA VAL A 87 -3.03 12.74 16.15
C VAL A 87 -2.74 14.01 16.94
N LEU A 88 -1.75 14.82 16.55
CA LEU A 88 -1.46 16.10 17.19
C LEU A 88 -2.65 17.07 17.10
N GLY A 89 -3.25 17.20 15.92
CA GLY A 89 -4.43 18.04 15.71
C GLY A 89 -5.63 17.56 16.53
N LEU A 90 -5.91 16.25 16.49
CA LEU A 90 -7.02 15.65 17.25
C LEU A 90 -6.83 15.80 18.77
N LYS A 91 -5.60 15.68 19.28
CA LYS A 91 -5.28 15.96 20.69
C LYS A 91 -5.56 17.41 21.06
N LYS A 92 -5.11 18.36 20.24
CA LYS A 92 -5.40 19.79 20.45
C LYS A 92 -6.90 20.08 20.46
N ARG A 93 -7.69 19.37 19.63
CA ARG A 93 -9.15 19.46 19.67
C ARG A 93 -9.70 18.94 21.01
N TYR A 94 -9.25 17.76 21.45
CA TYR A 94 -9.66 17.20 22.74
C TYR A 94 -9.35 18.14 23.90
N GLU A 95 -8.15 18.72 23.95
CA GLU A 95 -7.74 19.69 24.98
C GLU A 95 -8.65 20.93 25.01
N LYS A 96 -9.10 21.41 23.83
CA LYS A 96 -9.99 22.59 23.72
C LYS A 96 -11.44 22.31 24.07
N THR A 97 -11.92 21.10 23.81
CA THR A 97 -13.38 20.80 23.80
C THR A 97 -13.80 19.76 24.84
N GLY A 98 -12.86 18.98 25.37
CA GLY A 98 -13.12 17.79 26.18
C GLY A 98 -13.73 16.62 25.42
N GLN A 99 -13.90 16.71 24.10
CA GLN A 99 -14.54 15.69 23.27
C GLN A 99 -13.52 14.99 22.39
N LYS A 100 -13.53 13.65 22.42
CA LYS A 100 -12.68 12.83 21.55
C LYS A 100 -13.21 12.85 20.11
N SER A 101 -12.30 12.93 19.15
CA SER A 101 -12.60 12.69 17.74
C SER A 101 -12.50 11.21 17.40
N LEU A 102 -13.29 10.75 16.44
CA LEU A 102 -13.11 9.45 15.81
C LEU A 102 -11.98 9.52 14.79
N TYR A 103 -10.99 8.63 14.89
CA TYR A 103 -9.98 8.42 13.85
C TYR A 103 -10.17 7.04 13.21
N LEU A 104 -10.69 7.03 11.99
CA LEU A 104 -10.76 5.85 11.13
C LEU A 104 -9.46 5.75 10.32
N HIS A 105 -8.55 4.88 10.75
CA HIS A 105 -7.27 4.63 10.08
C HIS A 105 -7.33 3.32 9.28
N THR A 106 -7.10 3.41 7.97
CA THR A 106 -6.91 2.22 7.11
C THR A 106 -5.47 1.78 7.21
N SER A 107 -5.22 0.68 7.92
CA SER A 107 -3.96 -0.08 7.85
C SER A 107 -4.18 -1.25 6.88
N GLY A 108 -3.66 -2.44 7.16
CA GLY A 108 -3.90 -3.63 6.35
C GLY A 108 -3.51 -4.91 7.08
N THR A 109 -4.02 -6.06 6.64
CA THR A 109 -3.52 -7.36 7.13
C THR A 109 -2.10 -7.66 6.64
N GLY A 110 -1.43 -6.73 5.95
CA GLY A 110 -0.01 -6.80 5.62
C GLY A 110 0.87 -7.08 6.84
N ILE A 111 0.47 -6.62 8.03
CA ILE A 111 1.11 -6.94 9.32
C ILE A 111 1.18 -8.45 9.62
N LEU A 112 0.32 -9.25 8.98
CA LEU A 112 0.13 -10.68 9.24
C LEU A 112 0.82 -11.60 8.22
N ILE A 113 1.49 -11.00 7.21
CA ILE A 113 2.03 -11.73 6.06
C ILE A 113 3.03 -12.82 6.50
N GLU A 114 2.80 -14.03 6.02
CA GLU A 114 3.73 -15.14 6.14
C GLU A 114 4.35 -15.45 4.76
N LYS A 115 5.65 -15.18 4.62
CA LYS A 115 6.42 -15.51 3.42
C LYS A 115 6.44 -17.03 3.25
N SER A 116 5.88 -17.51 2.15
CA SER A 116 5.64 -18.95 1.94
C SER A 116 6.00 -19.45 0.55
N ASP A 117 6.43 -18.58 -0.36
CA ASP A 117 6.82 -18.93 -1.73
C ASP A 117 5.78 -19.78 -2.46
N GLY A 118 4.51 -19.38 -2.31
CA GLY A 118 3.37 -20.07 -2.90
C GLY A 118 2.91 -21.33 -2.17
N THR A 119 3.53 -21.73 -1.06
CA THR A 119 3.05 -22.88 -0.25
C THR A 119 1.89 -22.49 0.67
N SER A 120 1.11 -23.46 1.14
CA SER A 120 -0.03 -23.21 2.04
C SER A 120 0.40 -23.17 3.51
N SER A 121 -0.28 -22.35 4.30
CA SER A 121 -0.10 -22.28 5.75
C SER A 121 -1.40 -22.52 6.52
N PRO A 122 -1.37 -23.31 7.62
CA PRO A 122 -2.53 -23.48 8.48
C PRO A 122 -2.77 -22.29 9.41
N LYS A 123 -1.83 -21.33 9.52
CA LYS A 123 -1.91 -20.22 10.47
C LYS A 123 -3.08 -19.29 10.15
N VAL A 124 -3.88 -18.96 11.16
CA VAL A 124 -4.99 -18.00 11.09
C VAL A 124 -4.89 -17.06 12.29
N TRP A 125 -4.89 -15.76 12.02
CA TRP A 125 -4.83 -14.73 13.06
C TRP A 125 -6.23 -14.30 13.51
N LEU A 126 -6.36 -13.92 14.78
CA LEU A 126 -7.60 -13.38 15.35
C LEU A 126 -7.35 -11.94 15.80
N ASP A 127 -8.26 -11.02 15.47
CA ASP A 127 -8.16 -9.63 15.96
C ASP A 127 -8.33 -9.50 17.48
N THR A 128 -8.82 -10.56 18.15
CA THR A 128 -8.93 -10.68 19.61
C THR A 128 -7.66 -11.17 20.30
N ASP A 129 -6.72 -11.78 19.58
CA ASP A 129 -5.46 -12.26 20.17
C ASP A 129 -4.42 -11.13 20.24
N THR A 130 -4.69 -10.16 21.12
CA THR A 130 -3.86 -8.96 21.28
C THR A 130 -2.41 -9.31 21.64
N SER A 131 -2.17 -10.39 22.39
CA SER A 131 -0.82 -10.82 22.76
C SER A 131 -0.03 -11.26 21.53
N ALA A 132 -0.63 -12.09 20.65
CA ALA A 132 0.02 -12.50 19.41
C ALA A 132 0.25 -11.32 18.47
N LEU A 133 -0.71 -10.40 18.35
CA LEU A 133 -0.57 -9.20 17.51
C LEU A 133 0.50 -8.24 18.02
N ASN A 134 0.63 -8.09 19.35
CA ASN A 134 1.67 -7.26 19.95
C ASN A 134 3.07 -7.83 19.74
N ALA A 135 3.19 -9.16 19.59
CA ALA A 135 4.46 -9.83 19.31
C ALA A 135 4.93 -9.71 17.85
N ILE A 136 4.13 -9.11 16.95
CA ILE A 136 4.53 -8.88 15.56
C ILE A 136 5.66 -7.82 15.54
N PRO A 137 6.82 -8.11 14.92
CA PRO A 137 7.97 -7.20 14.85
C PRO A 137 7.64 -5.88 14.15
N GLU A 138 8.26 -4.78 14.59
CA GLU A 138 8.09 -3.44 13.99
C GLU A 138 8.44 -3.40 12.49
N THR A 139 9.31 -4.30 12.03
CA THR A 139 9.70 -4.44 10.62
C THR A 139 8.63 -5.07 9.72
N ALA A 140 7.54 -5.58 10.29
CA ALA A 140 6.40 -6.04 9.51
C ALA A 140 5.73 -4.86 8.78
N LEU A 141 5.15 -5.13 7.60
CA LEU A 141 4.44 -4.12 6.82
C LEU A 141 3.40 -3.39 7.66
N HIS A 142 3.30 -2.07 7.52
CA HIS A 142 2.43 -1.15 8.28
C HIS A 142 2.73 -1.00 9.78
N ARG A 143 3.48 -1.93 10.38
CA ARG A 143 3.59 -2.06 11.83
C ARG A 143 4.17 -0.83 12.51
N LYS A 144 5.16 -0.18 11.87
CA LYS A 144 5.79 1.04 12.40
C LYS A 144 4.79 2.17 12.66
N THR A 145 3.92 2.47 11.69
CA THR A 145 2.92 3.54 11.85
C THR A 145 1.80 3.11 12.79
N ASP A 146 1.35 1.86 12.68
CA ASP A 146 0.33 1.31 13.57
C ASP A 146 0.73 1.38 15.05
N MET A 147 1.95 0.94 15.38
CA MET A 147 2.47 0.98 16.76
C MET A 147 2.49 2.40 17.28
N TRP A 148 2.98 3.34 16.48
CA TRP A 148 2.99 4.75 16.87
C TRP A 148 1.57 5.27 17.13
N LEU A 149 0.60 4.95 16.28
CA LEU A 149 -0.80 5.35 16.45
C LEU A 149 -1.41 4.75 17.72
N LEU A 150 -1.22 3.45 17.96
CA LEU A 150 -1.70 2.76 19.16
C LEU A 150 -1.19 3.41 20.45
N ASP A 151 0.10 3.73 20.49
CA ASP A 151 0.74 4.28 21.69
C ASP A 151 0.36 5.74 21.94
N ASN A 152 -0.02 6.48 20.90
CA ASN A 152 -0.19 7.93 20.96
C ASN A 152 -1.64 8.41 20.88
N SER A 153 -2.64 7.53 20.78
CA SER A 153 -4.03 7.92 20.53
C SER A 153 -4.97 7.83 21.74
N SER A 154 -4.47 7.84 22.98
CA SER A 154 -5.32 7.69 24.19
C SER A 154 -6.50 8.68 24.32
N ASN A 155 -6.34 9.90 23.78
CA ASN A 155 -7.35 10.97 23.75
C ASN A 155 -8.15 11.04 22.44
N VAL A 156 -8.06 10.01 21.61
CA VAL A 156 -8.72 9.88 20.30
C VAL A 156 -9.41 8.53 20.27
N ASP A 157 -10.60 8.46 19.70
CA ASP A 157 -11.25 7.17 19.47
C ASP A 157 -10.69 6.58 18.17
N LEU A 158 -9.54 5.89 18.29
CA LEU A 158 -8.85 5.27 17.17
C LEU A 158 -9.48 3.91 16.84
N CYS A 159 -9.98 3.78 15.61
CA CYS A 159 -10.34 2.50 15.01
C CYS A 159 -9.35 2.18 13.89
N MET A 160 -8.52 1.16 14.11
CA MET A 160 -7.53 0.69 13.16
C MET A 160 -8.09 -0.46 12.33
N VAL A 161 -8.57 -0.13 11.14
CA VAL A 161 -9.20 -1.09 10.22
C VAL A 161 -8.11 -1.69 9.33
N CYS A 162 -7.89 -3.00 9.45
CA CYS A 162 -6.87 -3.74 8.70
C CYS A 162 -7.56 -4.67 7.70
N PRO A 163 -7.99 -4.17 6.53
CA PRO A 163 -8.62 -5.01 5.54
C PRO A 163 -7.69 -6.10 5.00
N PRO A 164 -8.23 -7.29 4.69
CA PRO A 164 -7.52 -8.31 3.95
C PRO A 164 -7.52 -7.97 2.45
N SER A 165 -7.36 -8.96 1.56
CA SER A 165 -7.40 -8.72 0.11
C SER A 165 -8.75 -8.12 -0.29
N ILE A 166 -8.77 -6.83 -0.64
CA ILE A 166 -10.00 -6.15 -1.05
C ILE A 166 -10.26 -6.46 -2.52
N TYR A 167 -11.47 -6.92 -2.84
CA TYR A 167 -11.94 -7.14 -4.21
C TYR A 167 -13.23 -6.37 -4.49
N GLY A 168 -13.78 -6.55 -5.69
CA GLY A 168 -14.97 -5.85 -6.14
C GLY A 168 -14.64 -4.61 -6.96
N ARG A 169 -15.68 -4.04 -7.57
CA ARG A 169 -15.54 -2.80 -8.32
C ARG A 169 -15.81 -1.59 -7.42
N GLY A 170 -14.87 -0.67 -7.37
CA GLY A 170 -15.02 0.61 -6.68
C GLY A 170 -16.09 1.48 -7.33
N VAL A 171 -16.73 2.32 -6.53
CA VAL A 171 -17.86 3.19 -6.96
C VAL A 171 -17.57 4.69 -6.79
N GLY A 172 -16.30 5.05 -6.58
CA GLY A 172 -15.86 6.45 -6.62
C GLY A 172 -15.93 7.04 -8.04
N GLU A 173 -15.66 8.35 -8.15
CA GLU A 173 -15.63 9.08 -9.42
C GLU A 173 -14.66 8.41 -10.42
N PRO A 174 -15.14 7.81 -11.52
CA PRO A 174 -14.30 7.03 -12.41
C PRO A 174 -13.10 7.78 -13.01
N ALA A 175 -13.23 9.10 -13.19
CA ALA A 175 -12.13 9.93 -13.71
C ALA A 175 -11.01 10.19 -12.69
N LEU A 176 -11.31 10.08 -11.38
CA LEU A 176 -10.41 10.52 -10.31
C LEU A 176 -10.01 9.41 -9.34
N SER A 177 -10.80 8.34 -9.29
CA SER A 177 -10.66 7.20 -8.39
C SER A 177 -10.25 5.93 -9.10
N ASN A 178 -9.40 5.16 -8.41
CA ASN A 178 -9.16 3.77 -8.76
C ASN A 178 -10.47 2.96 -8.62
N ILE A 179 -10.76 2.12 -9.60
CA ILE A 179 -11.97 1.26 -9.62
C ILE A 179 -11.67 -0.20 -9.25
N TYR A 180 -10.39 -0.58 -9.19
CA TYR A 180 -9.93 -1.88 -8.71
C TYR A 180 -8.89 -1.70 -7.61
N SER A 181 -8.77 -2.73 -6.76
CA SER A 181 -7.69 -2.90 -5.78
C SER A 181 -6.37 -3.30 -6.48
N VAL A 182 -5.41 -3.86 -5.75
CA VAL A 182 -4.04 -4.10 -6.26
C VAL A 182 -3.86 -5.51 -6.85
N GLN A 183 -4.28 -6.57 -6.15
CA GLN A 183 -3.84 -7.94 -6.43
C GLN A 183 -4.32 -8.47 -7.80
N ILE A 184 -5.61 -8.36 -8.13
CA ILE A 184 -6.15 -8.79 -9.44
C ILE A 184 -5.50 -7.98 -10.58
N PRO A 185 -5.44 -6.64 -10.52
CA PRO A 185 -4.75 -5.87 -11.56
C PRO A 185 -3.28 -6.17 -11.69
N PHE A 186 -2.58 -6.44 -10.58
CA PHE A 186 -1.19 -6.83 -10.59
C PHE A 186 -0.98 -8.12 -11.40
N ILE A 187 -1.79 -9.15 -11.16
CA ILE A 187 -1.70 -10.43 -11.91
C ILE A 187 -2.00 -10.21 -13.40
N ILE A 188 -3.08 -9.49 -13.72
CA ILE A 188 -3.49 -9.24 -15.12
C ILE A 188 -2.42 -8.45 -15.87
N ALA A 189 -1.94 -7.34 -15.30
CA ALA A 189 -1.00 -6.45 -15.97
C ALA A 189 0.31 -7.15 -16.30
N HIS A 190 0.86 -7.93 -15.35
CA HIS A 190 2.08 -8.70 -15.59
C HIS A 190 1.85 -9.84 -16.58
N ALA A 191 0.68 -10.49 -16.55
CA ALA A 191 0.37 -11.53 -17.52
C ALA A 191 0.32 -10.99 -18.97
N VAL A 192 -0.29 -9.80 -19.15
CA VAL A 192 -0.36 -9.13 -20.45
C VAL A 192 1.03 -8.69 -20.92
N ARG A 193 1.83 -8.05 -20.05
CA ARG A 193 3.19 -7.60 -20.39
C ARG A 193 4.10 -8.77 -20.78
N ASN A 194 4.00 -9.88 -20.06
CA ASN A 194 4.86 -11.05 -20.27
C ASN A 194 4.33 -12.00 -21.36
N GLY A 195 3.12 -11.74 -21.88
CA GLY A 195 2.45 -12.60 -22.85
C GLY A 195 2.10 -13.99 -22.31
N ARG A 196 2.05 -14.16 -20.99
CA ARG A 196 1.76 -15.43 -20.30
C ARG A 196 1.36 -15.17 -18.86
N THR A 197 0.47 -16.00 -18.31
CA THR A 197 0.12 -15.92 -16.88
C THR A 197 1.14 -16.66 -16.02
N GLN A 198 1.49 -16.10 -14.86
CA GLN A 198 2.53 -16.62 -13.97
C GLN A 198 2.08 -16.69 -12.52
N GLN A 199 2.59 -17.67 -11.78
CA GLN A 199 2.37 -17.81 -10.33
C GLN A 199 3.69 -18.07 -9.60
N ILE A 200 3.77 -17.72 -8.32
CA ILE A 200 4.92 -18.06 -7.47
C ILE A 200 4.74 -19.46 -6.89
N GLY A 201 5.74 -20.32 -7.08
CA GLY A 201 5.76 -21.67 -6.52
C GLY A 201 4.48 -22.48 -6.83
N PRO A 202 3.97 -23.30 -5.90
CA PRO A 202 2.82 -24.15 -6.16
C PRO A 202 1.47 -23.41 -6.15
N GLY A 203 1.42 -22.10 -5.83
CA GLY A 203 0.19 -21.31 -5.81
C GLY A 203 -0.85 -21.75 -4.77
N LYS A 204 -0.44 -22.46 -3.71
CA LYS A 204 -1.30 -22.98 -2.63
C LYS A 204 -1.43 -22.03 -1.44
N ASN A 205 -0.79 -20.86 -1.48
CA ASN A 205 -0.93 -19.83 -0.47
C ASN A 205 -2.36 -19.27 -0.45
N VAL A 206 -2.84 -18.94 0.75
CA VAL A 206 -4.23 -18.56 1.00
C VAL A 206 -4.26 -17.17 1.64
N SER A 207 -5.19 -16.34 1.16
CA SER A 207 -5.46 -15.03 1.75
C SER A 207 -6.93 -14.91 2.14
N SER A 208 -7.19 -14.21 3.24
CA SER A 208 -8.52 -13.67 3.51
C SER A 208 -8.85 -12.57 2.50
N GLN A 209 -10.13 -12.29 2.32
CA GLN A 209 -10.65 -11.33 1.36
C GLN A 209 -11.93 -10.66 1.86
N ILE A 210 -12.21 -9.49 1.31
CA ILE A 210 -13.44 -8.72 1.56
C ILE A 210 -13.86 -7.96 0.31
N HIS A 211 -15.17 -7.90 0.03
CA HIS A 211 -15.69 -7.03 -1.02
C HIS A 211 -15.64 -5.56 -0.57
N VAL A 212 -15.23 -4.64 -1.45
CA VAL A 212 -15.08 -3.21 -1.10
C VAL A 212 -16.35 -2.58 -0.55
N ALA A 213 -17.53 -2.98 -1.02
CA ALA A 213 -18.79 -2.46 -0.50
C ALA A 213 -19.06 -2.92 0.95
N ASP A 214 -18.73 -4.17 1.31
CA ASP A 214 -18.84 -4.65 2.70
C ASP A 214 -17.83 -3.96 3.62
N LEU A 215 -16.63 -3.68 3.10
CA LEU A 215 -15.65 -2.88 3.82
C LEU A 215 -16.18 -1.47 4.10
N VAL A 216 -16.72 -0.79 3.08
CA VAL A 216 -17.36 0.53 3.23
C VAL A 216 -18.50 0.48 4.25
N GLN A 217 -19.30 -0.59 4.28
CA GLN A 217 -20.36 -0.76 5.29
C GLN A 217 -19.80 -0.81 6.71
N LEU A 218 -18.62 -1.41 6.94
CA LEU A 218 -17.99 -1.37 8.26
C LEU A 218 -17.59 0.06 8.65
N TYR A 219 -17.01 0.85 7.74
CA TYR A 219 -16.67 2.25 8.01
C TYR A 219 -17.91 3.07 8.41
N LEU A 220 -19.01 2.90 7.67
CA LEU A 220 -20.28 3.57 7.99
C LEU A 220 -20.85 3.09 9.33
N LYS A 221 -20.68 1.81 9.67
CA LYS A 221 -21.09 1.25 10.95
C LYS A 221 -20.29 1.85 12.12
N LEU A 222 -18.97 1.99 11.98
CA LEU A 222 -18.12 2.62 13.00
C LEU A 222 -18.48 4.10 13.20
N LEU A 223 -18.70 4.83 12.09
CA LEU A 223 -19.17 6.22 12.14
C LEU A 223 -20.52 6.33 12.89
N ARG A 224 -21.44 5.41 12.63
CA ARG A 224 -22.74 5.36 13.29
C ARG A 224 -22.61 5.09 14.80
N ILE A 225 -21.77 4.13 15.20
CA ILE A 225 -21.50 3.84 16.61
C ILE A 225 -20.99 5.11 17.32
N TYR A 226 -20.05 5.82 16.71
CA TYR A 226 -19.52 7.07 17.25
C TYR A 226 -20.62 8.15 17.40
N LEU A 227 -21.44 8.35 16.36
CA LEU A 227 -22.56 9.29 16.38
C LEU A 227 -23.60 8.99 17.47
N GLU A 228 -23.82 7.71 17.74
CA GLU A 228 -24.75 7.22 18.77
C GLU A 228 -24.11 7.23 20.17
N GLY A 229 -22.83 7.60 20.31
CA GLY A 229 -22.10 7.59 21.58
C GLY A 229 -21.82 6.18 22.12
N GLY A 230 -21.77 5.18 21.24
CA GLY A 230 -21.51 3.79 21.60
C GLY A 230 -20.03 3.45 21.73
N ASP A 231 -19.76 2.26 22.27
CA ASP A 231 -18.39 1.76 22.45
C ASP A 231 -17.78 1.31 21.11
N LEU A 232 -16.67 1.96 20.75
CA LEU A 232 -15.91 1.63 19.54
C LEU A 232 -14.91 0.50 19.81
N PRO A 233 -14.65 -0.38 18.82
CA PRO A 233 -13.63 -1.42 18.96
C PRO A 233 -12.24 -0.80 19.03
N THR A 234 -11.37 -1.40 19.85
CA THR A 234 -9.99 -0.93 20.07
C THR A 234 -8.95 -1.92 19.54
N GLY A 235 -7.76 -1.39 19.27
CA GLY A 235 -6.67 -2.13 18.66
C GLY A 235 -6.97 -2.43 17.19
N TYR A 236 -6.41 -3.54 16.71
CA TYR A 236 -6.64 -4.03 15.35
C TYR A 236 -8.06 -4.53 15.14
N LEU A 237 -8.64 -4.20 13.98
CA LEU A 237 -9.95 -4.67 13.53
C LEU A 237 -9.80 -5.35 12.16
N PHE A 238 -10.11 -6.65 12.07
CA PHE A 238 -10.03 -7.38 10.80
C PHE A 238 -11.42 -7.49 10.18
N PRO A 239 -11.72 -6.77 9.08
CA PRO A 239 -13.02 -6.86 8.42
C PRO A 239 -13.03 -8.12 7.54
N VAL A 240 -13.24 -9.27 8.17
CA VAL A 240 -13.33 -10.57 7.51
C VAL A 240 -14.75 -11.10 7.70
N PRO A 241 -15.43 -11.56 6.63
CA PRO A 241 -16.76 -12.16 6.75
C PRO A 241 -16.77 -13.34 7.74
N GLU A 242 -17.93 -13.64 8.34
CA GLU A 242 -18.09 -14.65 9.40
C GLU A 242 -17.55 -16.04 9.02
N ASN A 243 -17.66 -16.42 7.74
CA ASN A 243 -17.15 -17.69 7.22
C ASN A 243 -15.69 -17.63 6.73
N GLY A 244 -14.96 -16.57 7.07
CA GLY A 244 -13.53 -16.44 6.83
C GLY A 244 -13.12 -15.90 5.47
N GLY A 245 -14.04 -15.84 4.49
CA GLY A 245 -13.87 -15.30 3.14
C GLY A 245 -12.44 -15.43 2.65
N GLU A 246 -12.06 -16.56 2.05
CA GLU A 246 -10.67 -16.84 1.63
C GLU A 246 -10.60 -17.22 0.15
N HIS A 247 -9.45 -16.97 -0.47
CA HIS A 247 -9.10 -17.49 -1.79
C HIS A 247 -7.71 -18.13 -1.77
N VAL A 248 -7.56 -19.17 -2.60
CA VAL A 248 -6.26 -19.76 -2.93
C VAL A 248 -5.68 -18.97 -4.10
N MET A 249 -4.43 -18.53 -3.99
CA MET A 249 -3.83 -17.69 -5.03
C MET A 249 -3.79 -18.37 -6.39
N GLY A 250 -3.39 -19.64 -6.45
CA GLY A 250 -3.33 -20.42 -7.68
C GLY A 250 -4.70 -20.51 -8.35
N ASP A 251 -5.78 -20.68 -7.60
CA ASP A 251 -7.13 -20.71 -8.16
C ASP A 251 -7.51 -19.36 -8.79
N LEU A 252 -7.15 -18.25 -8.13
CA LEU A 252 -7.34 -16.90 -8.65
C LEU A 252 -6.52 -16.65 -9.94
N VAL A 253 -5.23 -17.01 -9.93
CA VAL A 253 -4.35 -16.88 -11.09
C VAL A 253 -4.85 -17.72 -12.27
N ASN A 254 -5.28 -18.96 -12.03
CA ASN A 254 -5.86 -19.82 -13.07
C ASN A 254 -7.18 -19.28 -13.60
N ALA A 255 -8.02 -18.68 -12.75
CA ALA A 255 -9.26 -18.03 -13.21
C ALA A 255 -8.97 -16.82 -14.12
N ILE A 256 -7.95 -16.03 -13.79
CA ILE A 256 -7.48 -14.92 -14.63
C ILE A 256 -6.92 -15.44 -15.96
N ALA A 257 -6.09 -16.50 -15.95
CA ALA A 257 -5.53 -17.10 -17.15
C ALA A 257 -6.62 -17.56 -18.14
N ARG A 258 -7.64 -18.26 -17.62
CA ARG A 258 -8.80 -18.70 -18.42
C ARG A 258 -9.55 -17.52 -19.04
N GLU A 259 -9.77 -16.45 -18.29
CA GLU A 259 -10.49 -15.28 -18.79
C GLU A 259 -9.65 -14.49 -19.82
N LEU A 260 -8.34 -14.35 -19.62
CA LEU A 260 -7.41 -13.75 -20.58
C LEU A 260 -7.45 -14.49 -21.93
N LYS A 261 -7.42 -15.83 -21.91
CA LYS A 261 -7.58 -16.64 -23.13
C LYS A 261 -8.96 -16.49 -23.74
N LYS A 262 -10.01 -16.58 -22.94
CA LYS A 262 -11.40 -16.46 -23.40
C LYS A 262 -11.67 -15.13 -24.10
N GLN A 263 -11.05 -14.04 -23.65
CA GLN A 263 -11.18 -12.71 -24.26
C GLN A 263 -10.18 -12.49 -25.43
N GLY A 264 -9.39 -13.50 -25.82
CA GLY A 264 -8.40 -13.39 -26.91
C GLY A 264 -7.24 -12.45 -26.58
N ILE A 265 -6.95 -12.25 -25.29
CA ILE A 265 -5.84 -11.40 -24.85
C ILE A 265 -4.54 -12.19 -24.84
N LEU A 266 -4.61 -13.47 -24.45
CA LEU A 266 -3.52 -14.45 -24.54
C LEU A 266 -3.99 -15.66 -25.37
N GLU A 267 -3.05 -16.35 -26.01
CA GLU A 267 -3.34 -17.56 -26.80
C GLU A 267 -3.58 -18.81 -25.93
N THR A 268 -3.09 -18.78 -24.69
CA THR A 268 -3.14 -19.91 -23.74
C THR A 268 -3.59 -19.47 -22.35
N ASP A 269 -4.15 -20.42 -21.61
CA ASP A 269 -4.54 -20.34 -20.21
C ASP A 269 -3.57 -21.12 -19.31
N GLU A 270 -2.44 -21.57 -19.87
CA GLU A 270 -1.35 -22.17 -19.13
C GLU A 270 -0.73 -21.15 -18.15
N VAL A 271 -0.58 -21.58 -16.91
CA VAL A 271 0.08 -20.80 -15.85
C VAL A 271 1.49 -21.32 -15.66
N VAL A 272 2.47 -20.42 -15.81
CA VAL A 272 3.89 -20.74 -15.61
C VAL A 272 4.28 -20.52 -14.15
N THR A 273 4.85 -21.54 -13.53
CA THR A 273 5.43 -21.42 -12.18
C THR A 273 6.75 -20.66 -12.23
N VAL A 274 6.90 -19.72 -11.30
CA VAL A 274 8.08 -18.86 -11.12
C VAL A 274 8.68 -19.17 -9.75
N GLU A 275 10.00 -19.31 -9.70
CA GLU A 275 10.73 -19.46 -8.44
C GLU A 275 10.72 -18.14 -7.67
N ALA A 276 10.67 -18.20 -6.34
CA ALA A 276 10.60 -17.02 -5.49
C ALA A 276 11.97 -16.38 -5.23
N THR A 277 12.86 -16.36 -6.22
CA THR A 277 14.16 -15.68 -6.14
C THR A 277 14.01 -14.22 -6.52
N ASP A 278 14.82 -13.34 -5.95
CA ASP A 278 14.72 -11.89 -6.22
C ASP A 278 14.91 -11.57 -7.70
N ALA A 279 15.80 -12.28 -8.39
CA ALA A 279 16.02 -12.14 -9.83
C ALA A 279 14.76 -12.49 -10.64
N GLU A 280 14.11 -13.61 -10.33
CA GLU A 280 12.88 -14.03 -11.02
C GLU A 280 11.71 -13.10 -10.69
N LEU A 281 11.59 -12.65 -9.44
CA LEU A 281 10.56 -11.70 -9.03
C LEU A 281 10.74 -10.36 -9.74
N LYS A 282 11.96 -9.82 -9.79
CA LYS A 282 12.27 -8.60 -10.55
C LYS A 282 11.99 -8.80 -12.05
N ARG A 283 12.37 -9.94 -12.63
CA ARG A 283 12.12 -10.24 -14.05
C ARG A 283 10.64 -10.34 -14.39
N VAL A 284 9.85 -10.98 -13.54
CA VAL A 284 8.44 -11.30 -13.83
C VAL A 284 7.50 -10.21 -13.39
N PHE A 285 7.73 -9.70 -12.18
CA PHE A 285 6.83 -8.79 -11.48
C PHE A 285 7.39 -7.38 -11.34
N THR A 286 8.55 -7.09 -11.94
CA THR A 286 9.27 -5.80 -11.87
C THR A 286 9.71 -5.38 -10.46
N THR A 287 9.38 -6.16 -9.43
CA THR A 287 9.70 -5.88 -8.03
C THR A 287 9.73 -7.17 -7.22
N VAL A 288 10.63 -7.23 -6.23
CA VAL A 288 10.65 -8.30 -5.21
C VAL A 288 9.38 -8.29 -4.35
N ALA A 289 8.67 -7.17 -4.31
CA ALA A 289 7.42 -7.03 -3.59
C ALA A 289 6.29 -7.92 -4.13
N GLY A 290 6.43 -8.45 -5.35
CA GLY A 290 5.52 -9.47 -5.89
C GLY A 290 5.35 -10.67 -4.94
N LYS A 291 6.37 -11.02 -4.15
CA LYS A 291 6.30 -12.07 -3.13
C LYS A 291 5.29 -11.77 -2.02
N TYR A 292 5.13 -10.51 -1.63
CA TYR A 292 4.13 -10.09 -0.64
C TYR A 292 2.72 -10.11 -1.23
N LEU A 293 2.57 -9.62 -2.45
CA LEU A 293 1.27 -9.48 -3.11
C LEU A 293 0.66 -10.80 -3.57
N VAL A 294 1.47 -11.72 -4.10
CA VAL A 294 0.97 -12.97 -4.69
C VAL A 294 1.66 -14.24 -4.19
N GLY A 295 2.75 -14.15 -3.43
CA GLY A 295 3.51 -15.33 -2.98
C GLY A 295 3.30 -15.75 -1.52
N SER A 296 2.55 -14.97 -0.73
CA SER A 296 2.47 -15.10 0.73
C SER A 296 1.11 -15.56 1.22
N ASN A 297 1.06 -16.12 2.45
CA ASN A 297 -0.20 -16.38 3.16
C ASN A 297 -0.58 -15.17 4.01
N CYS A 298 -1.88 -14.90 4.12
CA CYS A 298 -2.40 -13.85 4.98
C CYS A 298 -3.84 -14.16 5.37
N ARG A 299 -4.02 -14.93 6.44
CA ARG A 299 -5.33 -15.43 6.88
C ARG A 299 -5.70 -14.83 8.24
N ALA A 300 -6.89 -14.24 8.31
CA ALA A 300 -7.38 -13.59 9.51
C ALA A 300 -8.86 -13.96 9.76
N ARG A 301 -9.31 -13.78 11.00
CA ARG A 301 -10.73 -13.74 11.35
C ARG A 301 -10.99 -12.49 12.19
N GLY A 302 -12.18 -11.93 12.00
CA GLY A 302 -12.58 -10.65 12.57
C GLY A 302 -13.63 -10.68 13.67
N PRO A 303 -13.51 -11.46 14.77
CA PRO A 303 -14.51 -11.44 15.84
C PRO A 303 -14.84 -10.02 16.35
N LYS A 304 -13.87 -9.10 16.44
CA LYS A 304 -14.15 -7.71 16.84
C LYS A 304 -14.97 -6.95 15.81
N ALA A 305 -14.75 -7.16 14.52
CA ALA A 305 -15.57 -6.52 13.48
C ALA A 305 -17.02 -7.01 13.57
N LEU A 306 -17.20 -8.32 13.73
CA LEU A 306 -18.51 -8.95 13.87
C LEU A 306 -19.24 -8.51 15.16
N SER A 307 -18.52 -8.31 16.27
CA SER A 307 -19.12 -7.89 17.54
C SER A 307 -19.72 -6.49 17.50
N THR A 308 -19.34 -5.65 16.53
CA THR A 308 -20.02 -4.36 16.28
C THR A 308 -21.44 -4.54 15.76
N GLY A 309 -21.84 -5.75 15.35
CA GLY A 309 -23.06 -6.04 14.61
C GLY A 309 -22.94 -5.79 13.10
N TRP A 310 -21.72 -5.59 12.59
CA TRP A 310 -21.44 -5.60 11.15
C TRP A 310 -21.48 -7.03 10.62
N ALA A 311 -22.02 -7.20 9.41
CA ALA A 311 -22.00 -8.45 8.67
C ALA A 311 -21.81 -8.13 7.18
N ALA A 312 -21.04 -8.96 6.49
CA ALA A 312 -20.91 -8.91 5.04
C ALA A 312 -22.25 -9.28 4.38
N THR A 313 -22.64 -8.51 3.36
CA THR A 313 -23.93 -8.63 2.66
C THR A 313 -23.76 -8.87 1.16
N GLU A 314 -22.58 -8.58 0.61
CA GLU A 314 -22.32 -8.78 -0.80
C GLU A 314 -22.28 -10.27 -1.13
N LYS A 315 -22.88 -10.60 -2.27
CA LYS A 315 -23.02 -11.99 -2.74
C LYS A 315 -22.03 -12.35 -3.83
N GLU A 316 -21.41 -11.34 -4.42
CA GLU A 316 -20.36 -11.50 -5.40
C GLU A 316 -19.11 -12.05 -4.72
N ASP A 317 -18.48 -13.03 -5.34
CA ASP A 317 -17.17 -13.52 -4.92
C ASP A 317 -16.05 -12.77 -5.67
N ILE A 318 -14.80 -13.03 -5.30
CA ILE A 318 -13.63 -12.43 -5.95
C ILE A 318 -13.54 -12.73 -7.45
N TYR A 319 -14.07 -13.87 -7.90
CA TYR A 319 -14.00 -14.30 -9.29
C TYR A 319 -14.95 -13.49 -10.19
N SER A 320 -16.05 -12.98 -9.64
CA SER A 320 -16.99 -12.09 -10.34
C SER A 320 -16.31 -10.81 -10.89
N THR A 321 -15.22 -10.36 -10.27
CA THR A 321 -14.47 -9.17 -10.68
C THR A 321 -13.64 -9.41 -11.96
N ILE A 322 -13.25 -10.67 -12.21
CA ILE A 322 -12.24 -11.03 -13.23
C ILE A 322 -12.65 -10.62 -14.65
N PRO A 323 -13.87 -10.88 -15.17
CA PRO A 323 -14.22 -10.56 -16.55
C PRO A 323 -14.07 -9.07 -16.88
N HIS A 324 -14.53 -8.20 -15.98
CA HIS A 324 -14.43 -6.75 -16.15
C HIS A 324 -13.00 -6.26 -15.99
N ALA A 325 -12.30 -6.75 -14.96
CA ALA A 325 -10.90 -6.40 -14.71
C ALA A 325 -10.00 -6.79 -15.88
N VAL A 326 -10.13 -8.02 -16.41
CA VAL A 326 -9.35 -8.50 -17.57
C VAL A 326 -9.55 -7.58 -18.76
N LYS A 327 -10.80 -7.22 -19.09
CA LYS A 327 -11.10 -6.34 -20.20
C LYS A 327 -10.45 -4.96 -20.04
N GLU A 328 -10.68 -4.31 -18.90
CA GLU A 328 -10.30 -2.91 -18.69
C GLU A 328 -8.78 -2.75 -18.48
N ILE A 329 -8.16 -3.67 -17.73
CA ILE A 329 -6.74 -3.58 -17.38
C ILE A 329 -5.86 -4.00 -18.56
N SER A 330 -6.27 -5.02 -19.32
CA SER A 330 -5.51 -5.42 -20.51
C SER A 330 -5.54 -4.35 -21.59
N GLN A 331 -6.69 -3.66 -21.74
CA GLN A 331 -6.77 -2.49 -22.62
C GLN A 331 -5.85 -1.38 -22.14
N ALA A 332 -5.87 -1.04 -20.84
CA ALA A 332 -5.01 0.00 -20.29
C ALA A 332 -3.50 -0.29 -20.49
N VAL A 333 -3.08 -1.55 -20.30
CA VAL A 333 -1.69 -1.96 -20.54
C VAL A 333 -1.30 -1.84 -22.02
N ARG A 334 -2.20 -2.20 -22.95
CA ARG A 334 -1.96 -2.10 -24.40
C ARG A 334 -1.87 -0.65 -24.88
N ASP A 335 -2.68 0.24 -24.29
CA ASP A 335 -2.70 1.66 -24.64
C ASP A 335 -1.48 2.42 -24.08
N GLY A 336 -0.63 1.77 -23.29
CA GLY A 336 0.48 2.42 -22.59
C GLY A 336 0.02 3.44 -21.55
N THR A 337 -1.29 3.49 -21.26
CA THR A 337 -1.81 4.24 -20.12
C THR A 337 -1.29 3.56 -18.86
N LYS A 338 -0.71 4.34 -17.94
CA LYS A 338 -0.31 3.85 -16.63
C LYS A 338 -1.49 3.12 -15.98
N SER A 339 -1.50 1.79 -16.00
CA SER A 339 -2.32 1.06 -15.05
C SER A 339 -1.74 1.43 -13.68
N HIS A 340 -2.55 1.89 -12.73
CA HIS A 340 -2.10 2.32 -11.39
C HIS A 340 -1.31 1.24 -10.60
N VAL A 341 -1.13 0.05 -11.18
CA VAL A 341 -0.23 -1.03 -10.78
C VAL A 341 1.26 -0.63 -10.88
N GLU A 342 1.64 0.31 -11.74
CA GLU A 342 3.05 0.75 -11.90
C GLU A 342 3.63 1.45 -10.66
N GLU A 343 2.78 1.83 -9.70
CA GLU A 343 3.17 2.52 -8.47
C GLU A 343 2.81 1.72 -7.20
N ALA A 344 2.81 0.38 -7.25
CA ALA A 344 2.87 -0.40 -6.02
C ALA A 344 4.27 -0.22 -5.38
N LYS A 345 4.52 0.98 -4.83
CA LYS A 345 5.62 1.28 -3.92
C LYS A 345 5.38 0.47 -2.65
N VAL A 346 5.84 -0.77 -2.64
CA VAL A 346 6.24 -1.38 -1.38
C VAL A 346 7.62 -0.83 -1.14
N GLU A 347 7.75 0.15 -0.24
CA GLU A 347 9.06 0.60 0.22
C GLU A 347 9.83 -0.65 0.67
N GLU A 348 10.96 -0.92 0.02
CA GLU A 348 11.90 -1.91 0.50
C GLU A 348 12.23 -1.56 1.95
N ALA A 349 11.90 -2.48 2.87
CA ALA A 349 12.37 -2.38 4.24
C ALA A 349 13.90 -2.21 4.19
N LYS A 350 14.39 -1.09 4.75
CA LYS A 350 15.82 -0.75 4.83
C LYS A 350 16.66 -2.01 5.11
N ALA A 351 17.56 -2.35 4.18
CA ALA A 351 18.60 -3.33 4.43
C ALA A 351 19.74 -2.65 5.19
N GLU A 352 20.23 -3.30 6.27
CA GLU A 352 21.40 -2.85 7.05
C GLU A 352 22.71 -2.97 6.26
N GLU A 353 22.79 -3.82 5.23
CA GLU A 353 23.99 -4.00 4.40
C GLU A 353 23.63 -4.20 2.92
N ALA A 354 24.28 -3.46 2.03
CA ALA A 354 24.21 -3.67 0.58
C ALA A 354 25.58 -4.15 0.05
N LYS A 355 25.63 -5.40 -0.45
CA LYS A 355 26.77 -5.92 -1.22
C LYS A 355 26.43 -5.93 -2.71
N VAL A 356 27.26 -5.30 -3.52
CA VAL A 356 27.20 -5.38 -4.98
C VAL A 356 28.40 -6.19 -5.46
N GLU A 357 28.15 -7.39 -5.98
CA GLU A 357 29.15 -8.19 -6.69
C GLU A 357 28.87 -8.14 -8.21
N GLU A 358 29.93 -7.82 -8.97
CA GLU A 358 30.08 -7.91 -10.44
C GLU A 358 28.93 -7.44 -11.35
N ALA A 359 29.06 -6.23 -11.91
CA ALA A 359 28.35 -5.84 -13.13
C ALA A 359 29.26 -5.08 -14.09
N LYS A 360 29.31 -5.51 -15.36
CA LYS A 360 29.78 -4.68 -16.47
C LYS A 360 28.58 -3.96 -17.06
N ALA A 361 28.52 -2.64 -16.91
CA ALA A 361 27.46 -1.81 -17.47
C ALA A 361 28.09 -0.63 -18.25
N GLU A 362 27.55 -0.34 -19.44
CA GLU A 362 27.95 0.80 -20.29
C GLU A 362 27.46 2.13 -19.71
N GLU A 363 26.24 2.16 -19.14
CA GLU A 363 25.69 3.29 -18.39
C GLU A 363 24.85 2.78 -17.20
N ALA A 364 25.02 3.38 -16.01
CA ALA A 364 24.20 3.11 -14.83
C ALA A 364 23.56 4.41 -14.30
N LYS A 365 22.25 4.36 -14.04
CA LYS A 365 21.47 5.45 -13.43
C LYS A 365 20.84 4.97 -12.13
N VAL A 366 21.15 5.64 -11.02
CA VAL A 366 20.56 5.39 -9.70
C VAL A 366 19.86 6.66 -9.23
N GLU A 367 18.58 6.57 -8.93
CA GLU A 367 17.76 7.64 -8.34
C GLU A 367 17.41 7.22 -6.90
N GLU A 368 17.93 7.96 -5.91
CA GLU A 368 17.70 7.85 -4.45
C GLU A 368 18.06 6.50 -3.77
N ALA A 369 19.18 6.49 -3.03
CA ALA A 369 19.53 5.41 -2.09
C ALA A 369 20.01 5.97 -0.74
N LYS A 370 19.59 5.33 0.37
CA LYS A 370 20.12 5.53 1.73
C LYS A 370 20.63 4.21 2.28
N ALA A 371 21.94 4.09 2.51
CA ALA A 371 22.58 2.92 3.12
C ALA A 371 23.49 3.39 4.28
N GLU A 372 23.62 2.55 5.32
CA GLU A 372 24.51 2.80 6.47
C GLU A 372 25.97 2.45 6.09
N GLU A 373 26.19 1.26 5.50
CA GLU A 373 27.47 0.83 4.92
C GLU A 373 27.30 0.32 3.47
N ALA A 374 28.24 0.66 2.59
CA ALA A 374 28.32 0.12 1.22
C ALA A 374 29.72 -0.43 0.93
N LYS A 375 29.79 -1.72 0.53
CA LYS A 375 31.03 -2.36 0.03
C LYS A 375 30.93 -2.62 -1.47
N VAL A 376 31.86 -2.07 -2.24
CA VAL A 376 31.95 -2.25 -3.70
C VAL A 376 33.26 -2.95 -4.04
N GLU A 377 33.16 -4.16 -4.60
CA GLU A 377 34.30 -4.94 -5.11
C GLU A 377 34.20 -5.03 -6.66
N GLY A 378 35.23 -4.57 -7.37
CA GLY A 378 35.47 -4.97 -8.78
C GLY A 378 34.57 -4.38 -9.87
N ALA A 379 34.22 -3.09 -9.83
CA ALA A 379 33.43 -2.45 -10.90
C ALA A 379 34.30 -1.85 -12.03
N LYS A 380 33.91 -2.08 -13.29
CA LYS A 380 34.32 -1.30 -14.48
C LYS A 380 33.09 -0.62 -15.06
N VAL A 381 33.04 0.70 -15.00
CA VAL A 381 31.92 1.53 -15.49
C VAL A 381 32.50 2.63 -16.39
N GLU A 382 31.97 2.78 -17.61
CA GLU A 382 32.41 3.81 -18.57
C GLU A 382 31.79 5.19 -18.22
N GLU A 383 30.47 5.28 -18.03
CA GLU A 383 29.79 6.50 -17.54
C GLU A 383 28.77 6.22 -16.41
N ALA A 384 28.83 7.02 -15.34
CA ALA A 384 27.89 6.95 -14.21
C ALA A 384 27.18 8.30 -13.96
N LYS A 385 25.86 8.26 -13.75
CA LYS A 385 25.05 9.44 -13.39
C LYS A 385 24.27 9.18 -12.10
N ILE A 386 24.61 9.91 -11.03
CA ILE A 386 24.09 9.73 -9.67
C ILE A 386 23.38 11.01 -9.23
N GLU A 387 22.08 10.91 -8.89
CA GLU A 387 21.27 12.00 -8.33
C GLU A 387 20.82 11.62 -6.90
N GLU A 388 21.31 12.40 -5.92
CA GLU A 388 21.10 12.33 -4.45
C GLU A 388 21.34 10.97 -3.75
N VAL A 389 22.51 10.84 -3.11
CA VAL A 389 22.90 9.68 -2.28
C VAL A 389 23.38 10.15 -0.91
N LYS A 390 22.91 9.49 0.16
CA LYS A 390 23.46 9.61 1.53
C LYS A 390 23.98 8.25 1.98
N ILE A 391 25.29 8.16 2.19
CA ILE A 391 25.99 6.97 2.70
C ILE A 391 26.78 7.42 3.94
N GLU A 392 26.69 6.69 5.06
CA GLU A 392 27.47 6.99 6.27
C GLU A 392 28.92 6.49 6.13
N GLU A 393 29.14 5.22 5.76
CA GLU A 393 30.49 4.66 5.50
C GLU A 393 30.60 3.92 4.16
N ALA A 394 31.70 4.13 3.43
CA ALA A 394 32.00 3.45 2.16
C ALA A 394 33.41 2.83 2.12
N GLU A 395 33.50 1.57 1.69
CA GLU A 395 34.76 0.83 1.46
C GLU A 395 34.85 0.37 0.00
N ILE A 396 35.90 0.80 -0.71
CA ILE A 396 36.11 0.51 -2.15
C ILE A 396 37.42 -0.28 -2.32
N GLU A 397 37.31 -1.52 -2.80
CA GLU A 397 38.45 -2.35 -3.20
C GLU A 397 38.43 -2.58 -4.73
N GLU A 398 39.50 -2.11 -5.40
CA GLU A 398 39.80 -2.24 -6.84
C GLU A 398 38.67 -1.87 -7.85
N GLY A 399 38.74 -0.68 -8.46
CA GLY A 399 37.87 -0.26 -9.57
C GLY A 399 38.52 0.73 -10.54
N LYS A 400 38.10 0.72 -11.82
CA LYS A 400 38.46 1.73 -12.84
C LYS A 400 37.19 2.47 -13.28
N ILE A 401 37.18 3.80 -13.19
CA ILE A 401 36.10 4.68 -13.65
C ILE A 401 36.71 5.63 -14.69
N GLU A 402 36.10 5.73 -15.89
CA GLU A 402 36.59 6.62 -16.96
C GLU A 402 35.99 8.03 -16.89
N GLU A 403 34.66 8.18 -16.70
CA GLU A 403 34.02 9.49 -16.47
C GLU A 403 32.87 9.45 -15.42
N ALA A 404 32.75 10.51 -14.60
CA ALA A 404 31.69 10.62 -13.58
C ALA A 404 31.03 12.02 -13.57
N LYS A 405 29.67 12.06 -13.53
CA LYS A 405 28.88 13.27 -13.27
C LYS A 405 28.12 13.10 -11.95
N LEU A 406 28.58 13.80 -10.91
CA LEU A 406 27.99 13.78 -9.56
C LEU A 406 27.07 14.99 -9.34
N GLY A 407 25.84 14.74 -8.85
CA GLY A 407 24.99 15.73 -8.19
C GLY A 407 25.38 15.95 -6.72
N GLU A 408 24.43 16.38 -5.87
CA GLU A 408 24.68 16.57 -4.43
C GLU A 408 24.88 15.22 -3.71
N ALA A 409 26.13 14.90 -3.34
CA ALA A 409 26.48 13.73 -2.53
C ALA A 409 26.97 14.16 -1.13
N LYS A 410 26.54 13.45 -0.08
CA LYS A 410 27.09 13.56 1.29
C LYS A 410 27.59 12.19 1.73
N ILE A 411 28.90 12.09 1.98
CA ILE A 411 29.60 10.91 2.50
C ILE A 411 30.26 11.34 3.80
N GLU A 412 30.06 10.60 4.91
CA GLU A 412 30.64 10.95 6.21
C GLU A 412 32.06 10.37 6.41
N GLU A 413 32.34 9.11 6.03
CA GLU A 413 33.69 8.53 6.04
C GLU A 413 34.00 7.61 4.84
N ALA A 414 35.27 7.57 4.38
CA ALA A 414 35.73 6.74 3.26
C ALA A 414 37.13 6.14 3.52
N LYS A 415 37.32 4.85 3.17
CA LYS A 415 38.62 4.13 3.18
C LYS A 415 38.93 3.58 1.78
N SER A 416 40.20 3.71 1.34
CA SER A 416 40.67 3.22 0.04
C SER A 416 42.05 2.56 0.14
N GLU A 417 42.25 1.41 -0.52
CA GLU A 417 43.58 0.85 -0.84
C GLU A 417 43.81 0.87 -2.37
N GLU A 418 44.92 1.50 -2.78
CA GLU A 418 45.47 1.68 -4.15
C GLU A 418 44.50 1.99 -5.32
N ALA A 419 44.36 3.27 -5.68
CA ALA A 419 43.84 3.71 -6.97
C ALA A 419 44.97 4.34 -7.83
N LYS A 420 45.15 3.87 -9.07
CA LYS A 420 46.01 4.54 -10.08
C LYS A 420 45.15 5.42 -10.98
N SER A 421 45.39 6.72 -10.99
CA SER A 421 44.84 7.65 -11.98
C SER A 421 45.74 7.72 -13.22
N GLU A 422 45.15 7.67 -14.41
CA GLU A 422 45.75 8.21 -15.63
C GLU A 422 44.94 9.44 -16.03
N GLU A 423 45.54 10.64 -15.94
CA GLU A 423 44.97 11.87 -16.46
C GLU A 423 45.11 11.89 -17.99
N GLY A 424 43.99 11.81 -18.72
CA GLY A 424 43.93 12.19 -20.13
C GLY A 424 43.83 13.71 -20.24
N GLN A 425 44.88 14.37 -20.73
CA GLN A 425 44.86 15.79 -21.09
C GLN A 425 44.22 16.01 -22.48
N GLU A 426 43.32 17.00 -22.50
CA GLU A 426 42.67 17.74 -23.62
C GLU A 426 41.76 17.03 -24.61
#